data_AF-A0A2V3ZYV6-F1
#
_entry.id   AF-A0A2V3ZYV6-F1
#
_cell.length_a   1.000
_cell.length_b   1.000
_cell.length_c   1.000
_cell.angle_alpha   90.00
_cell.angle_beta   90.00
_cell.angle_gamma   90.00
#
_symmetry.space_group_name_H-M   'P 1'
#
loop_
_entity.id
_entity.type
_entity.pdbx_description
1 polymer ?
#
loop_
_entity_poly.entity_id
_entity_poly.type
_entity_poly.pdbx_seq_one_letter_code
_entity_poly.pdbx_strand_id
1 'polypeptide(L)'
;MTFLRTIIIVLVFLHFLSCDNLQKKTQFEFRKGDLIFQDLNTDSISDAIESVTGGKKKLNFSHVGIVDIDSKGEVYVLEAISKGVSLTQLDSFLLRSNKVAVGRLNTKLNSRIDAAMTYGKTLLNFPYDDIYVIGDSTYYCSELIYEMFTNISDSTEVFQLNPMTFKDNESGEYLPFWVQYYKDLGVEIPEGKPGLNPNGMFQSPNIEIVLPYGNHQFN
;
A
#
# COMPACT_ATOMS: atom_id res chain seq x y z
N MET A 1 -14.16 52.11 -42.29
CA MET A 1 -14.04 51.82 -40.84
C MET A 1 -14.85 50.61 -40.37
N THR A 2 -15.96 50.26 -41.02
CA THR A 2 -16.80 49.10 -40.66
C THR A 2 -16.15 47.74 -40.98
N PHE A 3 -15.50 47.60 -42.14
CA PHE A 3 -14.83 46.36 -42.56
C PHE A 3 -13.69 45.91 -41.62
N LEU A 4 -12.88 46.86 -41.13
CA LEU A 4 -11.80 46.59 -40.18
C LEU A 4 -12.33 46.16 -38.81
N ARG A 5 -13.49 46.68 -38.38
CA ARG A 5 -14.18 46.24 -37.16
C ARG A 5 -14.70 44.80 -37.28
N THR A 6 -15.24 44.42 -38.43
CA THR A 6 -15.73 43.06 -38.66
C THR A 6 -14.58 42.04 -38.62
N ILE A 7 -13.42 42.35 -39.20
CA ILE A 7 -12.24 41.48 -39.17
C ILE A 7 -11.71 41.29 -37.74
N ILE A 8 -11.67 42.35 -36.94
CA ILE A 8 -11.25 42.28 -35.53
C ILE A 8 -12.22 41.41 -34.72
N ILE A 9 -13.54 41.53 -34.94
CA ILE A 9 -14.55 40.73 -34.23
C ILE A 9 -14.41 39.24 -34.60
N VAL A 10 -14.17 38.90 -35.86
CA VAL A 10 -13.96 37.51 -36.31
C VAL A 10 -12.67 36.91 -35.75
N LEU A 11 -11.57 37.68 -35.69
CA LEU A 11 -10.30 37.23 -35.12
C LEU A 11 -10.39 37.01 -33.60
N VAL A 12 -11.14 37.86 -32.88
CA VAL A 12 -11.41 37.68 -31.45
C VAL A 12 -12.29 36.44 -31.23
N PHE A 13 -13.30 36.21 -32.07
CA PHE A 13 -14.15 35.00 -32.00
C PHE A 13 -13.37 33.70 -32.27
N LEU A 14 -12.40 33.74 -33.19
CA LEU A 14 -11.50 32.61 -33.48
C LEU A 14 -10.49 32.34 -32.34
N HIS A 15 -10.13 33.35 -31.55
CA HIS A 15 -9.30 33.15 -30.35
C HIS A 15 -10.08 32.50 -29.19
N PHE A 16 -11.40 32.68 -29.12
CA PHE A 16 -12.25 32.04 -28.11
C PHE A 16 -12.57 30.56 -28.41
N LEU A 17 -12.35 30.08 -29.63
CA LEU A 17 -12.54 28.66 -29.99
C LEU A 17 -11.29 27.78 -29.73
N SER A 18 -10.18 28.36 -29.29
CA SER A 18 -8.90 27.65 -29.10
C SER A 18 -8.55 27.32 -27.64
N CYS A 19 -9.51 27.42 -26.72
CA CYS A 19 -9.33 26.97 -25.34
C CYS A 19 -10.40 25.94 -25.01
N ASP A 20 -10.11 24.68 -25.25
CA ASP A 20 -10.62 23.53 -24.46
C ASP A 20 -9.80 22.27 -24.79
N ASN A 21 -8.48 22.40 -24.78
CA ASN A 21 -7.64 21.22 -24.54
C ASN A 21 -7.48 21.09 -23.03
N LEU A 22 -8.59 20.79 -22.36
CA LEU A 22 -8.62 20.36 -20.97
C LEU A 22 -7.65 19.18 -20.89
N GLN A 23 -6.54 19.44 -20.23
CA GLN A 23 -5.53 18.48 -19.84
C GLN A 23 -6.26 17.36 -19.07
N LYS A 24 -6.67 16.32 -19.79
CA LYS A 24 -7.29 15.13 -19.23
C LYS A 24 -6.17 14.45 -18.45
N LYS A 25 -5.95 14.88 -17.20
CA LYS A 25 -5.07 14.22 -16.24
C LYS A 25 -5.59 12.79 -16.19
N THR A 26 -4.89 11.87 -16.83
CA THR A 26 -5.25 10.46 -16.83
C THR A 26 -5.27 10.04 -15.37
N GLN A 27 -6.48 9.86 -14.83
CA GLN A 27 -6.72 9.36 -13.49
C GLN A 27 -5.98 8.02 -13.37
N PHE A 28 -5.30 7.80 -12.26
CA PHE A 28 -4.62 6.53 -12.03
C PHE A 28 -5.66 5.42 -11.93
N GLU A 29 -5.52 4.40 -12.78
CA GLU A 29 -6.43 3.24 -12.80
C GLU A 29 -5.87 2.12 -11.92
N PHE A 30 -6.54 1.89 -10.80
CA PHE A 30 -6.27 0.74 -9.94
C PHE A 30 -6.69 -0.55 -10.63
N ARG A 31 -5.89 -1.61 -10.43
CA ARG A 31 -6.20 -2.96 -10.90
C ARG A 31 -6.27 -3.92 -9.73
N LYS A 32 -7.14 -4.92 -9.84
CA LYS A 32 -7.19 -6.02 -8.88
C LYS A 32 -5.80 -6.64 -8.72
N GLY A 33 -5.37 -6.82 -7.48
CA GLY A 33 -4.04 -7.32 -7.13
C GLY A 33 -2.94 -6.25 -7.06
N ASP A 34 -3.25 -4.98 -7.34
CA ASP A 34 -2.32 -3.89 -7.05
C ASP A 34 -2.11 -3.81 -5.52
N LEU A 35 -0.85 -3.67 -5.11
CA LEU A 35 -0.49 -3.38 -3.73
C LEU A 35 -0.42 -1.87 -3.54
N ILE A 36 -1.25 -1.36 -2.63
CA ILE A 36 -1.24 0.04 -2.23
C ILE A 36 -0.48 0.18 -0.92
N PHE A 37 0.65 0.89 -0.97
CA PHE A 37 1.50 1.18 0.18
C PHE A 37 1.19 2.57 0.69
N GLN A 38 0.92 2.70 1.99
CA GLN A 38 0.49 3.95 2.61
C GLN A 38 1.47 4.34 3.72
N ASP A 39 1.93 5.58 3.64
CA ASP A 39 2.60 6.24 4.75
C ASP A 39 1.52 6.94 5.57
N LEU A 40 1.10 6.30 6.66
CA LEU A 40 0.04 6.82 7.51
C LEU A 40 0.46 8.08 8.28
N ASN A 41 1.76 8.34 8.48
CA ASN A 41 2.27 9.40 9.37
C ASN A 41 1.52 9.45 10.72
N THR A 42 0.98 8.33 11.18
CA THR A 42 0.18 8.24 12.40
C THR A 42 0.97 7.46 13.44
N ASP A 43 1.48 8.20 14.42
CA ASP A 43 2.01 7.74 15.70
C ASP A 43 3.34 6.99 15.69
N SER A 44 3.90 6.84 16.89
CA SER A 44 5.25 6.31 17.17
C SER A 44 5.51 4.90 16.62
N ILE A 45 4.46 4.14 16.30
CA ILE A 45 4.57 2.85 15.60
C ILE A 45 5.06 3.05 14.16
N SER A 46 4.53 4.04 13.43
CA SER A 46 4.98 4.36 12.07
C SER A 46 6.47 4.70 12.10
N ASP A 47 6.86 5.64 12.96
CA ASP A 47 8.28 6.04 13.10
C ASP A 47 9.20 4.87 13.47
N ALA A 48 8.75 3.98 14.36
CA ALA A 48 9.53 2.84 14.79
C ALA A 48 9.67 1.77 13.69
N ILE A 49 8.60 1.52 12.91
CA ILE A 49 8.68 0.66 11.71
C ILE A 49 9.63 1.28 10.69
N GLU A 50 9.52 2.57 10.44
CA GLU A 50 10.35 3.28 9.46
C GLU A 50 11.84 3.25 9.82
N SER A 51 12.16 3.44 11.10
CA SER A 51 13.54 3.47 11.58
C SER A 51 14.30 2.15 11.39
N VAL A 52 13.60 1.01 11.39
CA VAL A 52 14.22 -0.32 11.25
C VAL A 52 14.09 -0.91 9.83
N THR A 53 13.31 -0.29 8.94
CA THR A 53 13.01 -0.83 7.60
C THR A 53 13.40 0.08 6.43
N GLY A 54 13.79 1.33 6.69
CA GLY A 54 13.90 2.38 5.67
C GLY A 54 15.05 2.27 4.65
N GLY A 55 16.14 1.54 4.89
CA GLY A 55 17.26 1.46 3.92
C GLY A 55 17.80 2.84 3.44
N LYS A 56 18.47 2.89 2.26
CA LYS A 56 19.10 4.12 1.70
C LYS A 56 18.13 5.12 1.04
N LYS A 57 16.90 4.70 0.71
CA LYS A 57 15.83 5.55 0.17
C LYS A 57 14.82 5.72 1.30
N LYS A 58 14.52 6.95 1.72
CA LYS A 58 13.57 7.25 2.79
C LYS A 58 12.14 6.82 2.41
N LEU A 59 11.85 5.52 2.54
CA LEU A 59 10.53 4.92 2.38
C LEU A 59 9.89 4.82 3.76
N ASN A 60 8.67 5.36 3.86
CA ASN A 60 7.98 5.52 5.12
C ASN A 60 6.68 4.71 5.18
N PHE A 61 6.63 3.56 4.50
CA PHE A 61 5.39 2.79 4.48
C PHE A 61 5.20 2.06 5.81
N SER A 62 4.16 2.45 6.54
CA SER A 62 3.69 1.78 7.74
C SER A 62 2.51 0.85 7.47
N HIS A 63 1.91 0.92 6.28
CA HIS A 63 0.78 0.09 5.92
C HIS A 63 0.79 -0.35 4.46
N VAL A 64 0.19 -1.51 4.20
CA VAL A 64 -0.02 -2.05 2.86
C VAL A 64 -1.38 -2.77 2.80
N GLY A 65 -2.05 -2.66 1.66
CA GLY A 65 -3.22 -3.47 1.33
C GLY A 65 -3.18 -3.90 -0.13
N ILE A 66 -4.09 -4.80 -0.51
CA ILE A 66 -4.22 -5.31 -1.87
C ILE A 66 -5.57 -4.94 -2.45
N VAL A 67 -5.57 -4.40 -3.67
CA VAL A 67 -6.76 -3.91 -4.35
C VAL A 67 -7.66 -5.06 -4.77
N ASP A 68 -8.94 -4.97 -4.43
CA ASP A 68 -10.03 -5.76 -4.99
C ASP A 68 -10.94 -4.86 -5.82
N ILE A 69 -11.53 -5.42 -6.89
CA ILE A 69 -12.51 -4.71 -7.71
C ILE A 69 -13.73 -5.63 -7.81
N ASP A 70 -14.89 -5.12 -7.41
CA ASP A 70 -16.12 -5.91 -7.45
C ASP A 70 -16.73 -5.97 -8.87
N SER A 71 -17.82 -6.73 -9.03
CA SER A 71 -18.50 -6.87 -10.32
C SER A 71 -19.12 -5.59 -10.87
N LYS A 72 -19.26 -4.54 -10.04
CA LYS A 72 -19.78 -3.23 -10.43
C LYS A 72 -18.67 -2.24 -10.76
N GLY A 73 -17.41 -2.63 -10.55
CA GLY A 73 -16.24 -1.78 -10.76
C GLY A 73 -15.86 -0.94 -9.53
N GLU A 74 -16.48 -1.18 -8.38
CA GLU A 74 -16.13 -0.48 -7.15
C GLU A 74 -14.80 -1.00 -6.61
N VAL A 75 -13.93 -0.07 -6.21
CA VAL A 75 -12.57 -0.39 -5.76
C VAL A 75 -12.52 -0.47 -4.25
N TYR A 76 -12.03 -1.61 -3.76
CA TYR A 76 -11.79 -1.87 -2.35
C TYR A 76 -10.31 -2.22 -2.13
N VAL A 77 -9.88 -2.11 -0.88
CA VAL A 77 -8.59 -2.58 -0.42
C VAL A 77 -8.85 -3.64 0.64
N LEU A 78 -8.40 -4.86 0.38
CA LEU A 78 -8.30 -5.91 1.38
C LEU A 78 -7.06 -5.64 2.23
N GLU A 79 -7.26 -5.45 3.53
CA GLU A 79 -6.23 -5.03 4.46
C GLU A 79 -6.45 -5.62 5.85
N ALA A 80 -5.36 -5.79 6.61
CA ALA A 80 -5.40 -5.99 8.05
C ALA A 80 -5.00 -4.70 8.75
N ILE A 81 -5.90 -4.15 9.56
CA ILE A 81 -5.70 -2.92 10.36
C ILE A 81 -6.31 -3.17 11.75
N SER A 82 -6.27 -2.20 12.67
CA SER A 82 -6.73 -2.34 14.06
C SER A 82 -8.14 -2.96 14.27
N LYS A 83 -9.03 -2.94 13.27
CA LYS A 83 -10.34 -3.61 13.31
C LYS A 83 -10.32 -5.07 12.81
N GLY A 84 -9.14 -5.63 12.53
CA GLY A 84 -8.93 -6.92 11.88
C GLY A 84 -8.84 -6.86 10.34
N VAL A 85 -8.86 -8.04 9.72
CA VAL A 85 -8.88 -8.21 8.26
C VAL A 85 -10.22 -7.75 7.70
N SER A 86 -10.19 -6.82 6.74
CA SER A 86 -11.38 -6.16 6.23
C SER A 86 -11.23 -5.72 4.77
N LEU A 87 -12.37 -5.54 4.10
CA LEU A 87 -12.46 -4.77 2.86
C LEU A 87 -12.81 -3.32 3.19
N THR A 88 -11.96 -2.39 2.80
CA THR A 88 -12.18 -0.95 2.96
C THR A 88 -12.35 -0.31 1.59
N GLN A 89 -13.37 0.53 1.40
CA GLN A 89 -13.51 1.29 0.16
C GLN A 89 -12.26 2.15 -0.10
N LEU A 90 -11.82 2.23 -1.35
CA LEU A 90 -10.61 2.95 -1.72
C LEU A 90 -10.58 4.40 -1.18
N ASP A 91 -11.70 5.12 -1.27
CA ASP A 91 -11.79 6.49 -0.75
C ASP A 91 -11.56 6.53 0.77
N SER A 92 -12.16 5.59 1.51
CA SER A 92 -11.95 5.47 2.96
C SER A 92 -10.50 5.09 3.31
N PHE A 93 -9.86 4.25 2.48
CA PHE A 93 -8.45 3.92 2.62
C PHE A 93 -7.58 5.17 2.45
N LEU A 94 -7.81 5.93 1.37
CA LEU A 94 -7.03 7.12 0.99
C LEU A 94 -7.29 8.34 1.89
N LEU A 95 -8.44 8.39 2.58
CA LEU A 95 -8.73 9.42 3.58
C LEU A 95 -7.78 9.36 4.78
N ARG A 96 -7.20 8.20 5.11
CA ARG A 96 -6.22 8.07 6.19
C ARG A 96 -4.89 8.76 5.86
N SER A 97 -4.47 8.64 4.60
CA SER A 97 -3.31 9.33 4.05
C SER A 97 -3.31 9.22 2.53
N ASN A 98 -3.06 10.34 1.86
CA ASN A 98 -2.90 10.37 0.41
C ASN A 98 -1.43 10.23 -0.03
N LYS A 99 -0.53 9.98 0.91
CA LYS A 99 0.89 9.75 0.69
C LYS A 99 1.12 8.26 0.45
N VAL A 100 1.02 7.86 -0.81
CA VAL A 100 0.98 6.45 -1.22
C VAL A 100 1.94 6.13 -2.36
N ALA A 101 2.18 4.84 -2.56
CA ALA A 101 2.70 4.27 -3.79
C ALA A 101 1.86 3.06 -4.19
N VAL A 102 1.88 2.71 -5.47
CA VAL A 102 1.21 1.50 -5.98
C VAL A 102 2.22 0.63 -6.71
N GLY A 103 2.34 -0.61 -6.24
CA GLY A 103 3.11 -1.66 -6.87
C GLY A 103 2.18 -2.70 -7.51
N ARG A 104 2.58 -3.24 -8.65
CA ARG A 104 1.87 -4.33 -9.32
C ARG A 104 2.77 -5.54 -9.37
N LEU A 105 2.21 -6.73 -9.17
CA LEU A 105 2.97 -7.96 -9.38
C LEU A 105 3.46 -8.03 -10.83
N ASN A 106 4.67 -8.54 -11.00
CA ASN A 106 5.22 -8.78 -12.32
C ASN A 106 4.29 -9.72 -13.13
N THR A 107 4.30 -9.57 -14.45
CA THR A 107 3.33 -10.24 -15.33
C THR A 107 3.35 -11.77 -15.23
N LYS A 108 4.49 -12.35 -14.80
CA LYS A 108 4.67 -13.79 -14.57
C LYS A 108 3.87 -14.31 -13.37
N LEU A 109 3.52 -13.45 -12.41
CA LEU A 109 2.78 -13.80 -11.20
C LEU A 109 1.28 -13.43 -11.29
N ASN A 110 0.84 -12.76 -12.35
CA ASN A 110 -0.55 -12.30 -12.51
C ASN A 110 -1.60 -13.40 -12.37
N SER A 111 -1.31 -14.62 -12.83
CA SER A 111 -2.24 -15.77 -12.74
C SER A 111 -2.59 -16.16 -11.31
N ARG A 112 -1.83 -15.69 -10.32
CA ARG A 112 -2.02 -15.99 -8.89
C ARG A 112 -3.01 -15.07 -8.21
N ILE A 113 -3.23 -13.87 -8.77
CA ILE A 113 -4.00 -12.80 -8.12
C ILE A 113 -5.39 -13.31 -7.74
N ASP A 114 -6.10 -13.99 -8.64
CA ASP A 114 -7.46 -14.46 -8.35
C ASP A 114 -7.50 -15.52 -7.25
N ALA A 115 -6.55 -16.45 -7.23
CA ALA A 115 -6.45 -17.47 -6.18
C ALA A 115 -6.10 -16.82 -4.83
N ALA A 116 -5.12 -15.91 -4.81
CA ALA A 116 -4.69 -15.19 -3.62
C ALA A 116 -5.82 -14.33 -3.05
N MET A 117 -6.55 -13.61 -3.90
CA MET A 117 -7.73 -12.82 -3.49
C MET A 117 -8.86 -13.71 -2.98
N THR A 118 -9.05 -14.90 -3.55
CA THR A 118 -10.05 -15.86 -3.06
C THR A 118 -9.69 -16.34 -1.65
N TYR A 119 -8.43 -16.71 -1.42
CA TYR A 119 -7.94 -17.09 -0.09
C TYR A 119 -8.05 -15.93 0.91
N GLY A 120 -7.58 -14.73 0.56
CA GLY A 120 -7.63 -13.56 1.44
C GLY A 120 -9.05 -13.20 1.90
N LYS A 121 -10.06 -13.42 1.06
CA LYS A 121 -11.46 -13.23 1.46
C LYS A 121 -11.95 -14.23 2.51
N THR A 122 -11.32 -15.40 2.64
CA THR A 122 -11.63 -16.35 3.72
C THR A 122 -11.11 -15.87 5.08
N LEU A 123 -10.14 -14.95 5.08
CA LEU A 123 -9.54 -14.38 6.28
C LEU A 123 -10.31 -13.16 6.81
N LEU A 124 -11.40 -12.73 6.16
CA LEU A 124 -12.19 -11.60 6.61
C LEU A 124 -12.68 -11.78 8.06
N ASN A 125 -12.60 -10.71 8.84
CA ASN A 125 -12.94 -10.63 10.27
C ASN A 125 -11.99 -11.34 11.22
N PHE A 126 -10.89 -11.93 10.74
CA PHE A 126 -9.82 -12.36 11.64
C PHE A 126 -9.20 -11.14 12.33
N PRO A 127 -8.84 -11.25 13.62
CA PRO A 127 -8.29 -10.15 14.42
C PRO A 127 -6.96 -9.64 13.88
N TYR A 128 -6.60 -8.42 14.27
CA TYR A 128 -5.30 -7.84 13.97
C TYR A 128 -4.21 -8.49 14.84
N ASP A 129 -3.03 -8.68 14.28
CA ASP A 129 -1.84 -9.14 15.01
C ASP A 129 -1.06 -7.94 15.54
N ASP A 130 -1.18 -7.70 16.84
CA ASP A 130 -0.42 -6.65 17.55
C ASP A 130 1.01 -7.11 17.91
N ILE A 131 1.32 -8.40 17.83
CA ILE A 131 2.62 -8.99 18.21
C ILE A 131 3.55 -9.09 17.00
N TYR A 132 3.00 -9.09 15.78
CA TYR A 132 3.73 -9.21 14.51
C TYR A 132 4.44 -10.55 14.36
N VAL A 133 3.80 -11.65 14.77
CA VAL A 133 4.32 -13.01 14.69
C VAL A 133 3.46 -13.85 13.77
N ILE A 134 4.07 -14.25 12.65
CA ILE A 134 3.39 -15.04 11.64
C ILE A 134 3.07 -16.45 12.13
N GLY A 135 1.91 -16.97 11.72
CA GLY A 135 1.57 -18.39 11.80
C GLY A 135 0.44 -18.73 12.78
N ASP A 136 -0.33 -17.73 13.20
CA ASP A 136 -1.55 -17.93 13.97
C ASP A 136 -2.81 -17.44 13.22
N SER A 137 -3.86 -17.09 13.96
CA SER A 137 -5.16 -16.62 13.44
C SER A 137 -5.38 -15.14 13.75
N THR A 138 -4.29 -14.39 13.85
CA THR A 138 -4.26 -12.93 13.80
C THR A 138 -3.45 -12.53 12.57
N TYR A 139 -3.70 -11.35 12.01
CA TYR A 139 -2.96 -10.89 10.84
C TYR A 139 -2.59 -9.43 10.96
N TYR A 140 -1.35 -9.11 10.62
CA TYR A 140 -0.95 -7.73 10.33
C TYR A 140 -0.84 -7.50 8.81
N CYS A 141 -0.72 -6.22 8.41
CA CYS A 141 -1.01 -5.79 7.03
C CYS A 141 -0.24 -6.54 5.94
N SER A 142 1.07 -6.73 6.12
CA SER A 142 1.89 -7.42 5.14
C SER A 142 1.92 -8.94 5.33
N GLU A 143 1.69 -9.46 6.55
CA GLU A 143 1.47 -10.89 6.74
C GLU A 143 0.22 -11.36 5.98
N LEU A 144 -0.89 -10.61 6.05
CA LEU A 144 -2.11 -10.95 5.30
C LEU A 144 -1.80 -11.22 3.83
N ILE A 145 -1.05 -10.33 3.18
CA ILE A 145 -0.69 -10.47 1.78
C ILE A 145 0.30 -11.63 1.58
N TYR A 146 1.26 -11.84 2.49
CA TYR A 146 2.14 -13.01 2.44
C TYR A 146 1.34 -14.32 2.46
N GLU A 147 0.42 -14.47 3.41
CA GLU A 147 -0.44 -15.64 3.56
C GLU A 147 -1.33 -15.87 2.33
N MET A 148 -1.83 -14.78 1.73
CA MET A 148 -2.60 -14.83 0.47
C MET A 148 -1.84 -15.47 -0.68
N PHE A 149 -0.54 -15.22 -0.82
CA PHE A 149 0.25 -15.78 -1.91
C PHE A 149 0.90 -17.12 -1.56
N THR A 150 1.02 -17.46 -0.28
CA THR A 150 1.60 -18.73 0.19
C THR A 150 0.58 -19.87 0.20
N ASN A 151 -0.70 -19.60 0.45
CA ASN A 151 -1.74 -20.62 0.61
C ASN A 151 -2.57 -20.89 -0.66
N ILE A 152 -1.98 -20.68 -1.83
CA ILE A 152 -2.56 -21.09 -3.12
C ILE A 152 -1.88 -22.37 -3.61
N SER A 153 -2.52 -23.08 -4.55
CA SER A 153 -2.00 -24.36 -5.06
C SER A 153 -0.61 -24.27 -5.71
N ASP A 154 -0.18 -23.08 -6.11
CA ASP A 154 1.12 -22.83 -6.71
C ASP A 154 2.11 -22.31 -5.65
N SER A 155 3.10 -23.13 -5.31
CA SER A 155 4.06 -22.90 -4.23
C SER A 155 5.23 -21.97 -4.57
N THR A 156 5.18 -21.23 -5.68
CA THR A 156 6.23 -20.26 -6.01
C THR A 156 6.21 -19.11 -5.01
N GLU A 157 7.35 -18.87 -4.36
CA GLU A 157 7.50 -17.80 -3.39
C GLU A 157 7.36 -16.41 -4.06
N VAL A 158 6.36 -15.64 -3.63
CA VAL A 158 6.10 -14.27 -4.12
C VAL A 158 6.80 -13.23 -3.23
N PHE A 159 6.79 -13.45 -1.92
CA PHE A 159 7.43 -12.59 -0.93
C PHE A 159 8.26 -13.44 0.02
N GLN A 160 9.45 -12.95 0.37
CA GLN A 160 10.39 -13.66 1.24
C GLN A 160 10.30 -13.12 2.66
N LEU A 161 10.16 -13.99 3.65
CA LEU A 161 10.29 -13.61 5.06
C LEU A 161 11.74 -13.34 5.42
N ASN A 162 11.96 -12.33 6.25
CA ASN A 162 13.26 -11.93 6.77
C ASN A 162 13.24 -11.96 8.31
N PRO A 163 14.39 -12.15 8.98
CA PRO A 163 14.47 -11.94 10.41
C PRO A 163 14.07 -10.50 10.76
N MET A 164 13.06 -10.35 11.61
CA MET A 164 12.65 -9.04 12.11
C MET A 164 13.73 -8.47 13.02
N THR A 165 13.86 -7.14 13.01
CA THR A 165 14.64 -6.45 14.03
C THR A 165 13.86 -5.26 14.58
N PHE A 166 14.01 -5.06 15.88
CA PHE A 166 13.44 -3.96 16.65
C PHE A 166 14.54 -3.06 17.22
N LYS A 167 15.75 -3.24 16.70
CA LYS A 167 16.96 -2.55 17.12
C LYS A 167 17.30 -1.42 16.19
N ASP A 168 17.92 -0.40 16.77
CA ASP A 168 18.53 0.68 16.00
C ASP A 168 19.76 0.16 15.25
N ASN A 169 19.88 0.53 13.98
CA ASN A 169 20.94 0.03 13.10
C ASN A 169 22.34 0.56 13.46
N GLU A 170 22.43 1.70 14.15
CA GLU A 170 23.72 2.31 14.53
C GLU A 170 24.22 1.79 15.88
N SER A 171 23.36 1.77 16.89
CA SER A 171 23.69 1.36 18.25
C SER A 171 23.55 -0.14 18.51
N GLY A 172 22.70 -0.85 17.75
CA GLY A 172 22.40 -2.26 17.97
C GLY A 172 21.52 -2.54 19.19
N GLU A 173 21.01 -1.50 19.86
CA GLU A 173 20.13 -1.60 21.01
C GLU A 173 18.66 -1.58 20.58
N TYR A 174 17.77 -2.17 21.39
CA TYR A 174 16.34 -2.08 21.13
C TYR A 174 15.86 -0.63 21.20
N LEU A 175 15.05 -0.23 20.23
CA LEU A 175 14.45 1.09 20.26
C LEU A 175 13.52 1.21 21.48
N PRO A 176 13.58 2.32 22.25
CA PRO A 176 12.77 2.49 23.46
C PRO A 176 11.27 2.33 23.23
N PHE A 177 10.79 2.71 22.05
CA PHE A 177 9.41 2.50 21.64
C PHE A 177 9.03 1.01 21.70
N TRP A 178 9.80 0.13 21.04
CA TRP A 178 9.51 -1.30 21.00
C TRP A 178 9.65 -1.96 22.36
N VAL A 179 10.62 -1.55 23.17
CA VAL A 179 10.75 -2.03 24.55
C VAL A 179 9.47 -1.75 25.35
N GLN A 180 8.94 -0.53 25.27
CA GLN A 180 7.73 -0.15 25.99
C GLN A 180 6.48 -0.84 25.41
N TYR A 181 6.36 -0.88 24.07
CA TYR A 181 5.26 -1.54 23.36
C TYR A 181 5.09 -3.01 23.77
N TYR A 182 6.15 -3.81 23.66
CA TYR A 182 6.07 -5.24 24.00
C TYR A 182 5.94 -5.49 25.51
N LYS A 183 6.46 -4.58 26.34
CA LYS A 183 6.21 -4.60 27.79
C LYS A 183 4.73 -4.39 28.11
N ASP A 184 4.05 -3.48 27.43
CA ASP A 184 2.62 -3.22 27.62
C ASP A 184 1.75 -4.37 27.12
N LEU A 185 2.17 -5.06 26.06
CA LEU A 185 1.56 -6.31 25.60
C LEU A 185 1.83 -7.51 26.52
N GLY A 186 2.84 -7.42 27.40
CA GLY A 186 3.22 -8.52 28.30
C GLY A 186 3.88 -9.71 27.59
N VAL A 187 4.50 -9.49 26.42
CA VAL A 187 5.16 -10.53 25.62
C VAL A 187 6.61 -10.14 25.30
N GLU A 188 7.41 -11.11 24.88
CA GLU A 188 8.79 -10.83 24.45
C GLU A 188 8.83 -10.18 23.07
N ILE A 189 9.81 -9.28 22.87
CA ILE A 189 10.11 -8.71 21.55
C ILE A 189 10.48 -9.86 20.61
N PRO A 190 9.79 -10.04 19.45
CA PRO A 190 10.03 -11.14 18.52
C PRO A 190 11.28 -10.92 17.65
N GLU A 191 12.38 -10.46 18.24
CA GLU A 191 13.66 -10.24 17.56
C GLU A 191 14.14 -11.51 16.85
N GLY A 192 14.51 -11.38 15.58
CA GLY A 192 15.02 -12.47 14.76
C GLY A 192 13.98 -13.47 14.27
N LYS A 193 12.71 -13.38 14.71
CA LYS A 193 11.63 -14.20 14.15
C LYS A 193 11.37 -13.83 12.69
N PRO A 194 10.90 -14.78 11.86
CA PRO A 194 10.56 -14.49 10.47
C PRO A 194 9.39 -13.52 10.42
N GLY A 195 9.53 -12.49 9.61
CA GLY A 195 8.49 -11.51 9.35
C GLY A 195 8.77 -10.77 8.06
N LEU A 196 7.89 -9.84 7.76
CA LEU A 196 7.97 -9.00 6.57
C LEU A 196 7.15 -7.75 6.81
N ASN A 197 7.49 -6.65 6.13
CA ASN A 197 6.90 -5.33 6.33
C ASN A 197 6.58 -4.65 4.99
N PRO A 198 5.80 -3.56 4.98
CA PRO A 198 5.44 -2.84 3.75
C PRO A 198 6.64 -2.40 2.90
N ASN A 199 7.70 -1.88 3.54
CA ASN A 199 8.92 -1.45 2.84
C ASN A 199 9.63 -2.62 2.15
N GLY A 200 9.71 -3.78 2.80
CA GLY A 200 10.27 -5.01 2.23
C GLY A 200 9.46 -5.52 1.04
N MET A 201 8.13 -5.50 1.13
CA MET A 201 7.26 -5.83 -0.01
C MET A 201 7.44 -4.86 -1.17
N PHE A 202 7.49 -3.56 -0.88
CA PHE A 202 7.69 -2.52 -1.90
C PHE A 202 9.01 -2.69 -2.66
N GLN A 203 10.06 -3.17 -2.00
CA GLN A 203 11.37 -3.41 -2.59
C GLN A 203 11.52 -4.79 -3.26
N SER A 204 10.50 -5.64 -3.19
CA SER A 204 10.54 -6.98 -3.78
C SER A 204 10.82 -6.93 -5.28
N PRO A 205 11.69 -7.79 -5.83
CA PRO A 205 11.91 -7.89 -7.28
C PRO A 205 10.66 -8.36 -8.04
N ASN A 206 9.64 -8.84 -7.32
CA ASN A 206 8.36 -9.24 -7.89
C ASN A 206 7.37 -8.09 -8.07
N ILE A 207 7.73 -6.86 -7.66
CA ILE A 207 6.86 -5.68 -7.72
C ILE A 207 7.39 -4.68 -8.75
N GLU A 208 6.53 -4.30 -9.68
CA GLU A 208 6.70 -3.18 -10.60
C GLU A 208 5.98 -1.95 -10.04
N ILE A 209 6.69 -0.84 -9.85
CA ILE A 209 6.10 0.41 -9.34
C ILE A 209 5.36 1.12 -10.47
N VAL A 210 4.03 1.17 -10.36
CA VAL A 210 3.13 1.80 -11.34
C VAL A 210 2.63 3.17 -10.89
N LEU A 211 2.70 3.47 -9.59
CA LEU A 211 2.54 4.81 -9.03
C LEU A 211 3.67 5.06 -8.03
N PRO A 212 4.54 6.06 -8.26
CA PRO A 212 5.67 6.33 -7.37
C PRO A 212 5.19 6.86 -6.02
N TYR A 213 6.02 6.68 -5.00
CA TYR A 213 5.77 7.22 -3.66
C TYR A 213 5.63 8.74 -3.67
N GLY A 214 4.51 9.26 -3.17
CA GLY A 214 4.28 10.68 -3.04
C GLY A 214 2.85 11.00 -2.60
N ASN A 215 2.55 12.28 -2.48
CA ASN A 215 1.18 12.75 -2.25
C ASN A 215 0.41 12.73 -3.57
N HIS A 216 -0.68 11.96 -3.62
CA HIS A 216 -1.52 11.84 -4.81
C HIS A 216 -2.90 12.39 -4.54
N GLN A 217 -3.54 12.91 -5.59
CA GLN A 217 -4.97 13.23 -5.58
C GLN A 217 -5.64 12.30 -6.59
N PHE A 218 -6.44 11.38 -6.05
CA PHE A 218 -7.31 10.53 -6.82
C PHE A 218 -8.65 11.25 -6.87
N ASN A 219 -8.98 11.78 -8.06
CA ASN A 219 -10.29 12.37 -8.34
C ASN A 219 -11.29 11.26 -8.69
#